data_AF-A0A8T4BBI9-F1
#
_entry.id   AF-A0A8T4BBI9-F1
#
_cell.length_a   1.000
_cell.length_b   1.000
_cell.length_c   1.000
_cell.angle_alpha   90.00
_cell.angle_beta   90.00
_cell.angle_gamma   90.00
#
_symmetry.space_group_name_H-M   'P 1'
#
loop_
_entity.id
_entity.type
_entity.pdbx_description
1 polymer ?
#
loop_
_entity_poly.entity_id
_entity_poly.type
_entity_poly.pdbx_seq_one_letter_code
_entity_poly.pdbx_strand_id
1 'polypeptide(L)'
;HGGGDDGWFTDQTGTAINASTRMMNYLGVDIDNAVAMNLLFGGQGDAVPTGLLATDAVGDDSATAFGVATFIGMDAATAMTTYSLDMAQYGAIATWVGGWLTSQSSLPMVLLGGSGTITAEEFVNVTLGGEDPINGGYLTYSLNLGGAWGTALMPTSPQGTPVSVDEEKAGNLLYGPLGITTSTGAGLFLYGELFGETPPVDLQTMSPGAPMTWDETTVSAIYGIDANAAAALRIMLRDVVYDDFVPGFLVGLGSDGQYKTQTVNEWLYGWRDPVSAFVAGDITNMSLGWTKLETNQTYYGSGGVSTGPATTYTICTGHNSDCDKGETLLEDGSNELSWHSTQMMMATFGLVGVETLDQTTGGFLLADGTDLVDAGGYAITNVTCSGTSEVKNIPVDDCSASVDPTTRPITAKLIKSFTLVDAIVPALPVYFGTEINMQAEQLSGLIIAGDSTSTFYLDTRGPYDRSDAPQMSDLQPVFQIVQSSEIADDDAEDMESSIVQNQNGLSYWTNFDVPTDYIALLLYLGAVACLVLAAMAMNKEDE
;
A
#
# COMPACT_ATOMS: atom_id res chain seq x y z
N HIS A 1 -1.19 -54.76 4.10
CA HIS A 1 -1.24 -53.34 4.50
C HIS A 1 -2.47 -52.99 5.33
N GLY A 2 -3.61 -53.68 5.20
CA GLY A 2 -4.81 -53.41 6.03
C GLY A 2 -5.81 -52.42 5.44
N GLY A 3 -5.76 -52.17 4.12
CA GLY A 3 -6.72 -51.27 3.46
C GLY A 3 -8.14 -51.84 3.43
N GLY A 4 -9.14 -50.97 3.62
CA GLY A 4 -10.56 -51.30 3.66
C GLY A 4 -11.07 -51.76 5.03
N ASP A 5 -10.35 -51.42 6.11
CA ASP A 5 -10.73 -51.71 7.49
C ASP A 5 -10.92 -50.38 8.23
N ASP A 6 -12.03 -49.70 7.92
CA ASP A 6 -12.32 -48.32 8.35
C ASP A 6 -12.43 -48.16 9.88
N GLY A 7 -12.55 -49.27 10.61
CA GLY A 7 -12.66 -49.29 12.08
C GLY A 7 -11.38 -49.71 12.80
N TRP A 8 -10.27 -49.95 12.10
CA TRP A 8 -9.07 -50.59 12.67
C TRP A 8 -8.51 -49.85 13.90
N PHE A 9 -8.58 -48.51 13.91
CA PHE A 9 -8.07 -47.67 15.00
C PHE A 9 -8.98 -47.70 16.24
N THR A 10 -10.18 -48.28 16.12
CA THR A 10 -11.10 -48.57 17.24
C THR A 10 -11.18 -50.06 17.58
N ASP A 11 -10.46 -50.93 16.86
CA ASP A 11 -10.51 -52.38 17.07
C ASP A 11 -9.84 -52.78 18.38
N GLN A 12 -10.65 -53.25 19.33
CA GLN A 12 -10.19 -53.80 20.62
C GLN A 12 -10.06 -55.32 20.59
N THR A 13 -10.44 -55.98 19.49
CA THR A 13 -10.41 -57.44 19.35
C THR A 13 -9.05 -57.98 18.93
N GLY A 14 -8.18 -57.11 18.39
CA GLY A 14 -6.84 -57.47 17.90
C GLY A 14 -6.87 -58.28 16.61
N THR A 15 -7.96 -58.19 15.85
CA THR A 15 -8.13 -58.91 14.58
C THR A 15 -7.75 -58.03 13.39
N ALA A 16 -7.86 -56.71 13.54
CA ALA A 16 -7.41 -55.73 12.57
C ALA A 16 -5.87 -55.63 12.50
N ILE A 17 -5.37 -55.22 11.34
CA ILE A 17 -3.96 -54.80 11.21
C ILE A 17 -3.82 -53.46 11.94
N ASN A 18 -2.99 -53.44 12.98
CA ASN A 18 -2.85 -52.32 13.90
C ASN A 18 -1.89 -51.21 13.40
N ALA A 19 -1.77 -50.11 14.15
CA ALA A 19 -0.99 -48.92 13.78
C ALA A 19 0.49 -49.25 13.54
N SER A 20 1.08 -50.01 14.47
CA SER A 20 2.46 -50.49 14.41
C SER A 20 2.77 -51.17 13.08
N THR A 21 1.94 -52.14 12.68
CA THR A 21 2.13 -52.88 11.43
C THR A 21 1.94 -52.00 10.20
N ARG A 22 1.00 -51.04 10.23
CA ARG A 22 0.78 -50.09 9.14
C ARG A 22 1.98 -49.16 8.97
N MET A 23 2.48 -48.60 10.05
CA MET A 23 3.67 -47.73 10.06
C MET A 23 4.92 -48.47 9.62
N MET A 24 5.17 -49.68 10.13
CA MET A 24 6.31 -50.50 9.70
C MET A 24 6.29 -50.81 8.21
N ASN A 25 5.12 -51.12 7.65
CA ASN A 25 4.99 -51.41 6.22
C ASN A 25 5.22 -50.20 5.32
N TYR A 26 4.98 -48.98 5.83
CA TYR A 26 5.09 -47.76 5.03
C TYR A 26 6.41 -47.03 5.24
N LEU A 27 6.78 -46.79 6.51
CA LEU A 27 7.96 -46.02 6.91
C LEU A 27 9.18 -46.90 7.19
N GLY A 28 9.01 -48.23 7.26
CA GLY A 28 10.11 -49.15 7.57
C GLY A 28 10.63 -49.06 9.00
N VAL A 29 9.85 -48.45 9.91
CA VAL A 29 10.20 -48.31 11.33
C VAL A 29 9.25 -49.12 12.21
N ASP A 30 9.84 -49.90 13.12
CA ASP A 30 9.11 -50.66 14.11
C ASP A 30 8.77 -49.75 15.29
N ILE A 31 7.47 -49.58 15.57
CA ILE A 31 6.95 -48.70 16.62
C ILE A 31 5.90 -49.49 17.39
N ASP A 32 5.91 -49.39 18.73
CA ASP A 32 4.89 -50.00 19.56
C ASP A 32 3.48 -49.48 19.20
N ASN A 33 2.47 -50.33 19.27
CA ASN A 33 1.12 -49.94 18.83
C ASN A 33 0.54 -48.78 19.66
N ALA A 34 0.77 -48.72 20.97
CA ALA A 34 0.28 -47.62 21.79
C ALA A 34 1.00 -46.31 21.46
N VAL A 35 2.30 -46.39 21.18
CA VAL A 35 3.11 -45.25 20.72
C VAL A 35 2.63 -44.75 19.35
N ALA A 36 2.41 -45.66 18.40
CA ALA A 36 1.91 -45.33 17.07
C ALA A 36 0.50 -44.71 17.12
N MET A 37 -0.39 -45.22 17.98
CA MET A 37 -1.72 -44.64 18.18
C MET A 37 -1.64 -43.23 18.77
N ASN A 38 -0.78 -43.00 19.76
CA ASN A 38 -0.57 -41.67 20.33
C ASN A 38 0.04 -40.69 19.31
N LEU A 39 1.00 -41.16 18.50
CA LEU A 39 1.60 -40.36 17.44
C LEU A 39 0.57 -39.97 16.36
N LEU A 40 -0.36 -40.85 15.99
CA LEU A 40 -1.34 -40.56 14.94
C LEU A 40 -2.50 -39.72 15.45
N PHE A 41 -3.05 -40.04 16.63
CA PHE A 41 -4.34 -39.50 17.09
C PHE A 41 -4.28 -38.82 18.47
N GLY A 42 -3.08 -38.55 18.99
CA GLY A 42 -2.88 -37.91 20.29
C GLY A 42 -3.61 -36.57 20.39
N GLY A 43 -4.41 -36.39 21.43
CA GLY A 43 -5.17 -35.15 21.62
C GLY A 43 -6.16 -34.84 20.50
N GLN A 44 -6.71 -35.85 19.81
CA GLN A 44 -7.84 -35.64 18.91
C GLN A 44 -8.99 -34.98 19.68
N GLY A 45 -9.45 -33.83 19.18
CA GLY A 45 -10.50 -33.05 19.82
C GLY A 45 -10.00 -32.06 20.89
N ASP A 46 -8.71 -32.04 21.22
CA ASP A 46 -8.17 -31.08 22.18
C ASP A 46 -7.87 -29.74 21.50
N ALA A 47 -7.91 -28.63 22.24
CA ALA A 47 -7.57 -27.30 21.70
C ALA A 47 -6.16 -27.20 21.11
N VAL A 48 -5.26 -28.11 21.50
CA VAL A 48 -3.92 -28.25 20.93
C VAL A 48 -3.70 -29.72 20.57
N PRO A 49 -4.13 -30.16 19.37
CA PRO A 49 -3.93 -31.54 18.94
C PRO A 49 -2.42 -31.83 18.82
N THR A 50 -2.04 -33.07 19.13
CA THR A 50 -0.63 -33.52 19.12
C THR A 50 -0.39 -34.65 18.11
N GLY A 51 -1.41 -35.42 17.78
CA GLY A 51 -1.33 -36.47 16.78
C GLY A 51 -1.13 -35.91 15.38
N LEU A 52 -0.37 -36.61 14.55
CA LEU A 52 -0.11 -36.23 13.16
C LEU A 52 -1.40 -36.11 12.32
N LEU A 53 -2.40 -36.92 12.64
CA LEU A 53 -3.71 -36.91 11.99
C LEU A 53 -4.76 -36.23 12.88
N ALA A 54 -4.34 -35.61 13.98
CA ALA A 54 -5.25 -35.06 14.95
C ALA A 54 -5.64 -33.63 14.63
N THR A 55 -6.90 -33.30 14.88
CA THR A 55 -7.43 -31.94 14.83
C THR A 55 -8.08 -31.57 16.15
N ASP A 56 -8.24 -30.28 16.40
CA ASP A 56 -9.05 -29.77 17.51
C ASP A 56 -10.53 -30.15 17.34
N ALA A 57 -11.28 -30.12 18.47
CA ALA A 57 -12.69 -30.50 18.43
C ALA A 57 -13.48 -29.48 17.64
N VAL A 58 -14.45 -30.00 16.88
CA VAL A 58 -15.50 -29.21 16.26
C VAL A 58 -16.46 -28.74 17.36
N GLY A 59 -16.16 -27.59 17.95
CA GLY A 59 -17.11 -26.75 18.70
C GLY A 59 -17.78 -25.75 17.74
N ASP A 60 -18.39 -24.68 18.27
CA ASP A 60 -18.92 -23.57 17.43
C ASP A 60 -17.83 -22.91 16.54
N ASP A 61 -16.55 -23.23 16.79
CA ASP A 61 -15.42 -22.93 15.91
C ASP A 61 -14.91 -24.26 15.31
N SER A 62 -14.81 -24.35 13.98
CA SER A 62 -14.34 -25.55 13.27
C SER A 62 -12.86 -25.82 13.56
N ALA A 63 -12.39 -27.03 13.20
CA ALA A 63 -11.00 -27.41 13.39
C ALA A 63 -10.04 -26.49 12.60
N THR A 64 -9.25 -25.70 13.32
CA THR A 64 -8.21 -24.81 12.74
C THR A 64 -6.81 -25.21 13.16
N ALA A 65 -6.69 -26.12 14.15
CA ALA A 65 -5.42 -26.63 14.63
C ALA A 65 -5.19 -28.04 14.10
N PHE A 66 -3.99 -28.27 13.56
CA PHE A 66 -3.57 -29.59 13.09
C PHE A 66 -2.37 -30.07 13.91
N GLY A 67 -2.46 -31.27 14.47
CA GLY A 67 -1.38 -31.81 15.30
C GLY A 67 -0.10 -32.11 14.53
N VAL A 68 -0.16 -32.25 13.21
CA VAL A 68 1.04 -32.24 12.34
C VAL A 68 1.86 -30.96 12.48
N ALA A 69 1.22 -29.80 12.65
CA ALA A 69 1.88 -28.52 12.89
C ALA A 69 2.54 -28.50 14.28
N THR A 70 1.85 -29.06 15.28
CA THR A 70 2.40 -29.25 16.63
C THR A 70 3.65 -30.13 16.61
N PHE A 71 3.63 -31.24 15.86
CA PHE A 71 4.79 -32.13 15.72
C PHE A 71 6.00 -31.43 15.09
N ILE A 72 5.81 -30.77 13.94
CA ILE A 72 6.92 -30.15 13.20
C ILE A 72 7.47 -28.90 13.89
N GLY A 73 6.65 -28.25 14.74
CA GLY A 73 7.08 -27.11 15.56
C GLY A 73 7.95 -27.50 16.75
N MET A 74 7.98 -28.77 17.16
CA MET A 74 8.84 -29.24 18.24
C MET A 74 10.29 -29.44 17.78
N ASP A 75 11.25 -29.09 18.64
CA ASP A 75 12.62 -29.57 18.46
C ASP A 75 12.68 -31.11 18.61
N ALA A 76 13.71 -31.72 18.02
CA ALA A 76 13.85 -33.16 17.97
C ALA A 76 13.83 -33.83 19.36
N ALA A 77 14.45 -33.22 20.38
CA ALA A 77 14.51 -33.81 21.71
C ALA A 77 13.13 -33.78 22.39
N THR A 78 12.41 -32.68 22.22
CA THR A 78 11.03 -32.54 22.69
C THR A 78 10.11 -33.54 21.99
N ALA A 79 10.15 -33.62 20.67
CA ALA A 79 9.31 -34.56 19.91
C ALA A 79 9.59 -36.03 20.30
N MET A 80 10.86 -36.45 20.36
CA MET A 80 11.22 -37.81 20.78
C MET A 80 10.70 -38.14 22.19
N THR A 81 10.79 -37.18 23.11
CA THR A 81 10.29 -37.36 24.48
C THR A 81 8.76 -37.43 24.53
N THR A 82 8.08 -36.51 23.85
CA THR A 82 6.61 -36.43 23.80
C THR A 82 5.98 -37.69 23.22
N TYR A 83 6.51 -38.18 22.10
CA TYR A 83 5.96 -39.33 21.41
C TYR A 83 6.65 -40.65 21.78
N SER A 84 7.61 -40.66 22.72
CA SER A 84 8.38 -41.85 23.10
C SER A 84 9.07 -42.54 21.90
N LEU A 85 9.67 -41.74 21.02
CA LEU A 85 10.36 -42.21 19.82
C LEU A 85 11.87 -42.26 20.05
N ASP A 86 12.54 -43.24 19.44
CA ASP A 86 13.98 -43.20 19.27
C ASP A 86 14.39 -42.29 18.09
N MET A 87 15.69 -42.06 17.95
CA MET A 87 16.25 -41.17 16.92
C MET A 87 15.98 -41.66 15.49
N ALA A 88 15.97 -42.98 15.25
CA ALA A 88 15.73 -43.54 13.93
C ALA A 88 14.25 -43.43 13.55
N GLN A 89 13.35 -43.73 14.49
CA GLN A 89 11.91 -43.56 14.35
C GLN A 89 11.56 -42.09 14.09
N TYR A 90 12.06 -41.17 14.93
CA TYR A 90 11.85 -39.74 14.74
C TYR A 90 12.38 -39.27 13.39
N GLY A 91 13.59 -39.66 13.00
CA GLY A 91 14.18 -39.27 11.72
C GLY A 91 13.31 -39.69 10.52
N ALA A 92 12.78 -40.92 10.53
CA ALA A 92 11.89 -41.40 9.48
C ALA A 92 10.55 -40.64 9.45
N ILE A 93 9.93 -40.43 10.62
CA ILE A 93 8.65 -39.71 10.74
C ILE A 93 8.81 -38.24 10.35
N ALA A 94 9.82 -37.55 10.86
CA ALA A 94 10.08 -36.15 10.55
C ALA A 94 10.38 -35.94 9.06
N THR A 95 11.11 -36.88 8.43
CA THR A 95 11.33 -36.86 6.98
C THR A 95 10.03 -37.03 6.20
N TRP A 96 9.18 -37.97 6.61
CA TRP A 96 7.88 -38.18 5.99
C TRP A 96 6.96 -36.97 6.14
N VAL A 97 6.80 -36.46 7.37
CA VAL A 97 5.97 -35.28 7.70
C VAL A 97 6.46 -34.04 6.96
N GLY A 98 7.76 -33.75 7.01
CA GLY A 98 8.34 -32.61 6.26
C GLY A 98 8.17 -32.76 4.75
N GLY A 99 8.29 -33.99 4.23
CA GLY A 99 7.99 -34.29 2.84
C GLY A 99 6.50 -34.12 2.50
N TRP A 100 5.59 -34.45 3.42
CA TRP A 100 4.14 -34.33 3.18
C TRP A 100 3.72 -32.86 3.14
N LEU A 101 4.21 -32.04 4.08
CA LEU A 101 3.97 -30.58 4.13
C LEU A 101 4.45 -29.85 2.86
N THR A 102 5.34 -30.46 2.09
CA THR A 102 5.88 -29.94 0.82
C THR A 102 5.42 -30.75 -0.39
N SER A 103 4.44 -31.65 -0.22
CA SER A 103 3.92 -32.56 -1.25
C SER A 103 4.96 -33.48 -1.92
N GLN A 104 6.15 -33.62 -1.33
CA GLN A 104 7.18 -34.58 -1.77
C GLN A 104 6.89 -36.01 -1.31
N SER A 105 6.11 -36.16 -0.24
CA SER A 105 5.61 -37.43 0.25
C SER A 105 4.08 -37.39 0.35
N SER A 106 3.45 -38.55 0.46
CA SER A 106 2.01 -38.67 0.61
C SER A 106 1.62 -39.32 1.94
N LEU A 107 0.44 -38.99 2.45
CA LEU A 107 -0.22 -39.69 3.54
C LEU A 107 -0.87 -40.96 2.98
N PRO A 108 -0.48 -42.17 3.43
CA PRO A 108 -1.19 -43.37 3.03
C PRO A 108 -2.52 -43.47 3.80
N MET A 109 -3.64 -43.43 3.07
CA MET A 109 -5.00 -43.45 3.65
C MET A 109 -5.32 -44.74 4.40
N VAL A 110 -4.47 -45.75 4.27
CA VAL A 110 -4.50 -46.94 5.12
C VAL A 110 -4.35 -46.60 6.60
N LEU A 111 -3.71 -45.49 6.97
CA LEU A 111 -3.64 -45.01 8.36
C LEU A 111 -4.99 -44.47 8.87
N LEU A 112 -5.97 -44.30 7.98
CA LEU A 112 -7.34 -43.91 8.31
C LEU A 112 -8.35 -45.03 7.96
N GLY A 113 -7.84 -46.22 7.59
CA GLY A 113 -8.65 -47.39 7.22
C GLY A 113 -9.04 -47.46 5.75
N GLY A 114 -8.90 -46.36 5.01
CA GLY A 114 -9.16 -46.29 3.57
C GLY A 114 -8.07 -46.89 2.67
N SER A 115 -8.08 -46.47 1.41
CA SER A 115 -7.13 -46.92 0.37
C SER A 115 -6.58 -45.75 -0.42
N GLY A 116 -5.39 -45.92 -1.01
CA GLY A 116 -4.70 -44.86 -1.76
C GLY A 116 -3.84 -43.98 -0.87
N THR A 117 -3.51 -42.81 -1.38
CA THR A 117 -2.61 -41.83 -0.77
C THR A 117 -3.13 -40.43 -1.04
N ILE A 118 -2.78 -39.46 -0.19
CA ILE A 118 -3.07 -38.04 -0.41
C ILE A 118 -1.86 -37.16 -0.04
N THR A 119 -1.47 -36.24 -0.90
CA THR A 119 -0.44 -35.22 -0.63
C THR A 119 -1.05 -34.02 0.10
N ALA A 120 -0.22 -33.11 0.62
CA ALA A 120 -0.75 -31.89 1.25
C ALA A 120 -1.44 -30.96 0.23
N GLU A 121 -0.92 -30.90 -1.01
CA GLU A 121 -1.54 -30.13 -2.10
C GLU A 121 -2.92 -30.68 -2.47
N GLU A 122 -3.02 -32.00 -2.69
CA GLU A 122 -4.31 -32.67 -2.94
C GLU A 122 -5.29 -32.43 -1.76
N PHE A 123 -4.81 -32.49 -0.51
CA PHE A 123 -5.62 -32.21 0.67
C PHE A 123 -6.19 -30.78 0.65
N VAL A 124 -5.36 -29.76 0.39
CA VAL A 124 -5.81 -28.36 0.33
C VAL A 124 -6.81 -28.16 -0.81
N ASN A 125 -6.55 -28.73 -1.99
CA ASN A 125 -7.45 -28.62 -3.14
C ASN A 125 -8.81 -29.27 -2.88
N VAL A 126 -8.83 -30.48 -2.28
CA VAL A 126 -10.08 -31.19 -1.95
C VAL A 126 -10.87 -30.42 -0.90
N THR A 127 -10.22 -29.93 0.16
CA THR A 127 -10.91 -29.33 1.31
C THR A 127 -11.43 -27.91 1.07
N LEU A 128 -10.94 -27.20 0.05
CA LEU A 128 -11.49 -25.90 -0.32
C LEU A 128 -12.97 -25.98 -0.72
N GLY A 129 -13.32 -26.96 -1.56
CA GLY A 129 -14.66 -27.12 -2.11
C GLY A 129 -15.38 -28.39 -1.66
N GLY A 130 -14.79 -29.18 -0.77
CA GLY A 130 -15.28 -30.49 -0.36
C GLY A 130 -15.02 -30.80 1.10
N GLU A 131 -15.39 -32.01 1.52
CA GLU A 131 -15.18 -32.46 2.90
C GLU A 131 -13.71 -32.76 3.18
N ASP A 132 -13.29 -32.60 4.44
CA ASP A 132 -12.00 -33.06 4.94
C ASP A 132 -11.89 -34.58 4.76
N PRO A 133 -11.01 -35.08 3.85
CA PRO A 133 -10.89 -36.51 3.57
C PRO A 133 -10.19 -37.29 4.70
N ILE A 134 -9.62 -36.61 5.69
CA ILE A 134 -8.91 -37.16 6.84
C ILE A 134 -9.84 -37.22 8.06
N ASN A 135 -10.51 -36.12 8.39
CA ASN A 135 -11.28 -35.98 9.63
C ASN A 135 -12.80 -35.91 9.43
N GLY A 136 -13.27 -35.74 8.19
CA GLY A 136 -14.67 -35.50 7.85
C GLY A 136 -15.12 -34.07 8.17
N GLY A 137 -16.31 -33.70 7.70
CA GLY A 137 -16.83 -32.32 7.83
C GLY A 137 -16.12 -31.35 6.88
N TYR A 138 -16.19 -30.05 7.16
CA TYR A 138 -15.61 -29.00 6.32
C TYR A 138 -14.68 -28.10 7.14
N LEU A 139 -13.61 -27.60 6.52
CA LEU A 139 -12.73 -26.61 7.16
C LEU A 139 -13.46 -25.26 7.29
N THR A 140 -13.13 -24.46 8.31
CA THR A 140 -13.72 -23.13 8.51
C THR A 140 -13.40 -22.20 7.35
N TYR A 141 -12.14 -22.16 6.91
CA TYR A 141 -11.69 -21.39 5.76
C TYR A 141 -11.82 -22.19 4.45
N SER A 142 -13.05 -22.64 4.17
CA SER A 142 -13.42 -23.33 2.92
C SER A 142 -14.69 -22.71 2.35
N LEU A 143 -15.05 -23.06 1.11
CA LEU A 143 -16.29 -22.59 0.48
C LEU A 143 -17.55 -23.04 1.24
N ASN A 144 -17.45 -24.09 2.07
CA ASN A 144 -18.57 -24.55 2.89
C ASN A 144 -18.60 -23.94 4.30
N LEU A 145 -17.65 -23.06 4.65
CA LEU A 145 -17.62 -22.28 5.89
C LEU A 145 -17.80 -23.15 7.15
N GLY A 146 -17.00 -24.20 7.31
CA GLY A 146 -17.13 -25.13 8.44
C GLY A 146 -18.42 -25.96 8.44
N GLY A 147 -19.13 -26.01 7.29
CA GLY A 147 -20.43 -26.67 7.15
C GLY A 147 -21.63 -25.74 7.37
N ALA A 148 -21.41 -24.44 7.59
CA ALA A 148 -22.48 -23.45 7.70
C ALA A 148 -23.16 -23.17 6.35
N TRP A 149 -22.42 -23.25 5.24
CA TRP A 149 -22.97 -22.99 3.91
C TRP A 149 -24.09 -23.99 3.53
N GLY A 150 -25.17 -23.48 2.94
CA GLY A 150 -26.33 -24.28 2.58
C GLY A 150 -27.19 -24.70 3.78
N THR A 151 -26.94 -24.15 4.97
CA THR A 151 -27.72 -24.44 6.18
C THR A 151 -28.42 -23.19 6.73
N ALA A 152 -29.23 -23.36 7.78
CA ALA A 152 -29.89 -22.28 8.48
C ALA A 152 -28.91 -21.30 9.17
N LEU A 153 -27.64 -21.69 9.35
CA LEU A 153 -26.58 -20.82 9.86
C LEU A 153 -26.16 -19.75 8.84
N MET A 154 -26.36 -20.02 7.55
CA MET A 154 -26.10 -19.07 6.46
C MET A 154 -27.36 -18.89 5.60
N PRO A 155 -28.38 -18.14 6.07
CA PRO A 155 -29.69 -18.07 5.45
C PRO A 155 -29.69 -17.45 4.04
N THR A 156 -28.65 -16.69 3.70
CA THR A 156 -28.43 -16.10 2.36
C THR A 156 -27.92 -17.10 1.34
N SER A 157 -27.42 -18.27 1.78
CA SER A 157 -26.95 -19.34 0.90
C SER A 157 -28.09 -20.26 0.42
N PRO A 158 -27.91 -20.96 -0.74
CA PRO A 158 -28.86 -21.95 -1.23
C PRO A 158 -29.07 -23.13 -0.26
N GLN A 159 -30.21 -23.13 0.44
CA GLN A 159 -30.49 -24.11 1.49
C GLN A 159 -30.51 -25.56 0.97
N GLY A 160 -29.88 -26.46 1.72
CA GLY A 160 -29.73 -27.87 1.40
C GLY A 160 -28.75 -28.17 0.27
N THR A 161 -27.96 -27.19 -0.18
CA THR A 161 -27.03 -27.34 -1.31
C THR A 161 -25.62 -26.90 -0.90
N PRO A 162 -24.80 -27.82 -0.34
CA PRO A 162 -23.39 -27.57 -0.11
C PRO A 162 -22.66 -27.20 -1.40
N VAL A 163 -21.59 -26.43 -1.28
CA VAL A 163 -20.67 -26.19 -2.39
C VAL A 163 -19.90 -27.47 -2.69
N SER A 164 -19.72 -27.76 -3.97
CA SER A 164 -18.85 -28.82 -4.43
C SER A 164 -18.01 -28.31 -5.59
N VAL A 165 -16.68 -28.29 -5.40
CA VAL A 165 -15.72 -27.98 -6.45
C VAL A 165 -14.77 -29.16 -6.58
N ASP A 166 -14.55 -29.62 -7.80
CA ASP A 166 -13.57 -30.68 -8.05
C ASP A 166 -12.14 -30.19 -7.78
N GLU A 167 -11.25 -31.13 -7.44
CA GLU A 167 -9.89 -30.85 -7.00
C GLU A 167 -9.09 -30.02 -8.01
N GLU A 168 -9.21 -30.31 -9.31
CA GLU A 168 -8.48 -29.61 -10.37
C GLU A 168 -8.92 -28.13 -10.44
N LYS A 169 -10.22 -27.87 -10.37
CA LYS A 169 -10.75 -26.51 -10.32
C LYS A 169 -10.38 -25.78 -9.04
N ALA A 170 -10.42 -26.46 -7.88
CA ALA A 170 -10.02 -25.87 -6.61
C ALA A 170 -8.53 -25.49 -6.62
N GLY A 171 -7.67 -26.34 -7.19
CA GLY A 171 -6.26 -26.04 -7.42
C GLY A 171 -6.07 -24.82 -8.32
N ASN A 172 -6.82 -24.72 -9.43
CA ASN A 172 -6.78 -23.53 -10.29
C ASN A 172 -7.34 -22.27 -9.59
N LEU A 173 -8.36 -22.41 -8.74
CA LEU A 173 -8.92 -21.32 -7.94
C LEU A 173 -7.89 -20.76 -6.96
N LEU A 174 -7.11 -21.62 -6.32
CA LEU A 174 -6.08 -21.20 -5.36
C LEU A 174 -4.83 -20.68 -6.07
N TYR A 175 -4.31 -21.45 -7.02
CA TYR A 175 -2.93 -21.32 -7.52
C TYR A 175 -2.83 -21.04 -9.03
N GLY A 176 -3.95 -20.96 -9.74
CA GLY A 176 -3.97 -20.61 -11.17
C GLY A 176 -3.44 -19.19 -11.43
N PRO A 177 -3.39 -18.75 -12.70
CA PRO A 177 -2.88 -17.42 -13.06
C PRO A 177 -3.56 -16.25 -12.34
N LEU A 178 -4.85 -16.40 -12.03
CA LEU A 178 -5.66 -15.45 -11.23
C LEU A 178 -6.06 -16.06 -9.89
N GLY A 179 -5.29 -17.04 -9.41
CA GLY A 179 -5.59 -17.78 -8.19
C GLY A 179 -5.61 -16.89 -6.96
N ILE A 180 -6.54 -17.13 -6.04
CA ILE A 180 -6.81 -16.25 -4.90
C ILE A 180 -5.67 -16.19 -3.88
N THR A 181 -4.71 -17.12 -3.94
CA THR A 181 -3.50 -17.10 -3.10
C THR A 181 -2.30 -16.46 -3.81
N THR A 182 -2.49 -15.98 -5.05
CA THR A 182 -1.48 -15.23 -5.80
C THR A 182 -1.66 -13.74 -5.58
N SER A 183 -0.60 -12.95 -5.69
CA SER A 183 -0.68 -11.48 -5.57
C SER A 183 -1.63 -10.85 -6.61
N THR A 184 -1.59 -11.34 -7.85
CA THR A 184 -2.47 -10.88 -8.93
C THR A 184 -3.93 -11.23 -8.68
N GLY A 185 -4.23 -12.49 -8.34
CA GLY A 185 -5.60 -12.94 -8.10
C GLY A 185 -6.21 -12.32 -6.85
N ALA A 186 -5.47 -12.24 -5.74
CA ALA A 186 -5.92 -11.57 -4.52
C ALA A 186 -6.20 -10.08 -4.77
N GLY A 187 -5.30 -9.39 -5.47
CA GLY A 187 -5.49 -7.98 -5.83
C GLY A 187 -6.70 -7.75 -6.74
N LEU A 188 -6.92 -8.63 -7.72
CA LEU A 188 -8.09 -8.61 -8.60
C LEU A 188 -9.38 -8.81 -7.81
N PHE A 189 -9.41 -9.81 -6.93
CA PHE A 189 -10.60 -10.16 -6.15
C PHE A 189 -10.99 -9.03 -5.20
N LEU A 190 -10.00 -8.46 -4.49
CA LEU A 190 -10.21 -7.34 -3.58
C LEU A 190 -10.68 -6.09 -4.33
N TYR A 191 -10.09 -5.81 -5.50
CA TYR A 191 -10.55 -4.72 -6.37
C TYR A 191 -12.02 -4.93 -6.75
N GLY A 192 -12.38 -6.13 -7.20
CA GLY A 192 -13.74 -6.49 -7.57
C GLY A 192 -14.75 -6.30 -6.46
N GLU A 193 -14.45 -6.77 -5.24
CA GLU A 193 -15.36 -6.61 -4.09
C GLU A 193 -15.51 -5.15 -3.66
N LEU A 194 -14.46 -4.33 -3.75
CA LEU A 194 -14.50 -2.94 -3.29
C LEU A 194 -15.10 -1.98 -4.31
N PHE A 195 -14.88 -2.21 -5.61
CA PHE A 195 -15.38 -1.34 -6.68
C PHE A 195 -16.68 -1.85 -7.33
N GLY A 196 -17.02 -3.13 -7.16
CA GLY A 196 -18.18 -3.73 -7.82
C GLY A 196 -17.97 -4.00 -9.31
N GLU A 197 -16.74 -3.88 -9.81
CA GLU A 197 -16.35 -4.19 -11.19
C GLU A 197 -14.90 -4.69 -11.27
N THR A 198 -14.55 -5.36 -12.36
CA THR A 198 -13.16 -5.72 -12.66
C THR A 198 -12.36 -4.46 -13.04
N PRO A 199 -11.02 -4.46 -12.87
CA PRO A 199 -10.18 -3.40 -13.43
C PRO A 199 -10.36 -3.32 -14.97
N PRO A 200 -9.97 -2.20 -15.61
CA PRO A 200 -10.14 -1.94 -17.04
C PRO A 200 -9.17 -2.75 -17.92
N VAL A 201 -9.21 -4.07 -17.76
CA VAL A 201 -8.33 -5.04 -18.40
C VAL A 201 -9.13 -6.25 -18.86
N ASP A 202 -8.77 -6.78 -20.02
CA ASP A 202 -9.20 -8.09 -20.46
C ASP A 202 -8.42 -9.16 -19.67
N LEU A 203 -9.11 -9.90 -18.81
CA LEU A 203 -8.51 -10.86 -17.87
C LEU A 203 -7.83 -12.07 -18.55
N GLN A 204 -8.05 -12.29 -19.84
CA GLN A 204 -7.39 -13.37 -20.59
C GLN A 204 -6.08 -12.91 -21.23
N THR A 205 -6.07 -11.68 -21.75
CA THR A 205 -4.94 -11.12 -22.50
C THR A 205 -4.08 -10.17 -21.66
N MET A 206 -4.58 -9.73 -20.51
CA MET A 206 -4.00 -8.68 -19.66
C MET A 206 -3.78 -7.36 -20.42
N SER A 207 -4.57 -7.12 -21.47
CA SER A 207 -4.55 -5.89 -22.28
C SER A 207 -5.72 -4.97 -21.92
N PRO A 208 -5.71 -3.68 -22.30
CA PRO A 208 -6.82 -2.78 -21.98
C PRO A 208 -8.17 -3.34 -22.43
N GLY A 209 -9.13 -3.40 -21.51
CA GLY A 209 -10.45 -3.99 -21.71
C GLY A 209 -11.52 -3.23 -20.96
N ALA A 210 -12.79 -3.41 -21.35
CA ALA A 210 -13.90 -2.81 -20.63
C ALA A 210 -14.10 -3.51 -19.28
N PRO A 211 -14.28 -2.77 -18.16
CA PRO A 211 -14.69 -3.35 -16.89
C PRO A 211 -15.96 -4.19 -17.03
N MET A 212 -15.98 -5.32 -16.33
CA MET A 212 -17.15 -6.17 -16.17
C MET A 212 -17.70 -6.01 -14.76
N THR A 213 -19.03 -6.05 -14.60
CA THR A 213 -19.65 -6.05 -13.28
C THR A 213 -19.11 -7.21 -12.44
N TRP A 214 -18.77 -6.92 -11.18
CA TRP A 214 -18.31 -7.92 -10.23
C TRP A 214 -19.51 -8.61 -9.56
N ASP A 215 -19.88 -9.75 -10.11
CA ASP A 215 -20.97 -10.59 -9.63
C ASP A 215 -20.60 -12.08 -9.71
N GLU A 216 -21.52 -12.95 -9.28
CA GLU A 216 -21.32 -14.40 -9.31
C GLU A 216 -21.10 -14.92 -10.74
N THR A 217 -21.67 -14.27 -11.76
CA THR A 217 -21.51 -14.69 -13.16
C THR A 217 -20.08 -14.46 -13.63
N THR A 218 -19.54 -13.27 -13.34
CA THR A 218 -18.16 -12.91 -13.64
C THR A 218 -17.18 -13.80 -12.88
N VAL A 219 -17.40 -14.00 -11.57
CA VAL A 219 -16.54 -14.86 -10.74
C VAL A 219 -16.60 -16.32 -11.20
N SER A 220 -17.78 -16.85 -11.51
CA SER A 220 -17.94 -18.18 -12.10
C SER A 220 -17.17 -18.34 -13.41
N ALA A 221 -17.21 -17.32 -14.28
CA ALA A 221 -16.52 -17.35 -15.56
C ALA A 221 -14.98 -17.32 -15.42
N ILE A 222 -14.46 -16.53 -14.46
CA ILE A 222 -13.02 -16.44 -14.19
C ILE A 222 -12.46 -17.79 -13.73
N TYR A 223 -13.14 -18.45 -12.80
CA TYR A 223 -12.62 -19.66 -12.14
C TYR A 223 -13.19 -20.98 -12.69
N GLY A 224 -14.15 -20.94 -13.60
CA GLY A 224 -14.79 -22.14 -14.17
C GLY A 224 -15.66 -22.92 -13.18
N ILE A 225 -16.17 -22.24 -12.15
CA ILE A 225 -17.01 -22.78 -11.08
C ILE A 225 -18.49 -22.40 -11.28
N ASP A 226 -19.41 -23.09 -10.63
CA ASP A 226 -20.82 -22.73 -10.69
C ASP A 226 -21.15 -21.48 -9.84
N ALA A 227 -22.37 -20.96 -9.98
CA ALA A 227 -22.80 -19.75 -9.30
C ALA A 227 -22.89 -19.90 -7.76
N ASN A 228 -23.15 -21.12 -7.25
CA ASN A 228 -23.20 -21.37 -5.81
C ASN A 228 -21.78 -21.29 -5.21
N ALA A 229 -20.81 -21.93 -5.88
CA ALA A 229 -19.40 -21.85 -5.53
C ALA A 229 -18.84 -20.43 -5.65
N ALA A 230 -19.24 -19.66 -6.68
CA ALA A 230 -18.86 -18.26 -6.83
C ALA A 230 -19.40 -17.39 -5.69
N ALA A 231 -20.68 -17.54 -5.32
CA ALA A 231 -21.27 -16.81 -4.19
C ALA A 231 -20.54 -17.14 -2.87
N ALA A 232 -20.22 -18.42 -2.65
CA ALA A 232 -19.47 -18.86 -1.49
C ALA A 232 -18.05 -18.31 -1.45
N LEU A 233 -17.37 -18.28 -2.59
CA LEU A 233 -16.01 -17.75 -2.72
C LEU A 233 -15.96 -16.26 -2.34
N ARG A 234 -16.94 -15.49 -2.82
CA ARG A 234 -17.07 -14.06 -2.50
C ARG A 234 -17.24 -13.83 -1.00
N ILE A 235 -18.16 -14.58 -0.36
CA ILE A 235 -18.39 -14.48 1.09
C ILE A 235 -17.15 -14.95 1.88
N MET A 236 -16.55 -16.06 1.48
CA MET A 236 -15.35 -16.59 2.14
C MET A 236 -14.22 -15.56 2.10
N LEU A 237 -13.91 -14.97 0.94
CA LEU A 237 -12.83 -14.01 0.82
C LEU A 237 -13.16 -12.68 1.49
N ARG A 238 -14.31 -12.09 1.18
CA ARG A 238 -14.70 -10.77 1.70
C ARG A 238 -14.95 -10.79 3.20
N ASP A 239 -15.89 -11.62 3.64
CA ASP A 239 -16.41 -11.55 5.00
C ASP A 239 -15.54 -12.34 5.98
N VAL A 240 -15.11 -13.55 5.60
CA VAL A 240 -14.41 -14.47 6.51
C VAL A 240 -12.90 -14.24 6.52
N VAL A 241 -12.30 -14.00 5.35
CA VAL A 241 -10.86 -13.76 5.27
C VAL A 241 -10.50 -12.29 5.52
N TYR A 242 -11.01 -11.36 4.71
CA TYR A 242 -10.59 -9.95 4.80
C TYR A 242 -11.18 -9.21 5.99
N ASP A 243 -12.49 -9.35 6.24
CA ASP A 243 -13.15 -8.58 7.31
C ASP A 243 -12.96 -9.20 8.70
N ASP A 244 -12.70 -10.52 8.81
CA ASP A 244 -12.58 -11.23 10.09
C ASP A 244 -11.16 -11.76 10.38
N PHE A 245 -10.63 -12.69 9.56
CA PHE A 245 -9.34 -13.33 9.82
C PHE A 245 -8.14 -12.37 9.75
N VAL A 246 -8.04 -11.56 8.68
CA VAL A 246 -6.87 -10.70 8.42
C VAL A 246 -6.61 -9.72 9.57
N PRO A 247 -7.59 -8.97 10.10
CA PRO A 247 -7.38 -8.08 11.25
C PRO A 247 -6.78 -8.81 12.46
N GLY A 248 -7.30 -10.00 12.80
CA GLY A 248 -6.78 -10.82 13.88
C GLY A 248 -5.35 -11.30 13.63
N PHE A 249 -5.06 -11.73 12.39
CA PHE A 249 -3.73 -12.12 11.96
C PHE A 249 -2.71 -10.96 12.11
N LEU A 250 -3.08 -9.75 11.66
CA LEU A 250 -2.22 -8.57 11.75
C LEU A 250 -1.95 -8.16 13.21
N VAL A 251 -2.93 -8.25 14.10
CA VAL A 251 -2.73 -8.05 15.55
C VAL A 251 -1.80 -9.12 16.13
N GLY A 252 -1.92 -10.37 15.69
CA GLY A 252 -1.00 -11.46 16.06
C GLY A 252 0.46 -11.19 15.65
N LEU A 253 0.67 -10.45 14.55
CA LEU A 253 1.98 -9.95 14.12
C LEU A 253 2.46 -8.71 14.89
N GLY A 254 1.69 -8.22 15.89
CA GLY A 254 2.07 -7.06 16.70
C GLY A 254 1.61 -5.71 16.14
N SER A 255 0.57 -5.69 15.29
CA SER A 255 -0.13 -4.45 14.94
C SER A 255 -0.77 -3.81 16.19
N ASP A 256 -0.77 -2.47 16.24
CA ASP A 256 -1.52 -1.69 17.24
C ASP A 256 -3.04 -1.70 16.96
N GLY A 257 -3.48 -2.35 15.88
CA GLY A 257 -4.87 -2.35 15.41
C GLY A 257 -5.23 -1.04 14.72
N GLN A 258 -6.51 -0.65 14.80
CA GLN A 258 -7.04 0.52 14.12
C GLN A 258 -6.49 1.85 14.66
N TYR A 259 -6.10 1.90 15.94
CA TYR A 259 -5.68 3.12 16.61
C TYR A 259 -4.30 2.94 17.25
N LYS A 260 -3.39 3.84 16.91
CA LYS A 260 -2.02 3.88 17.45
C LYS A 260 -1.78 5.18 18.20
N THR A 261 -1.13 5.09 19.36
CA THR A 261 -0.63 6.25 20.08
C THR A 261 0.88 6.31 19.94
N GLN A 262 1.40 7.44 19.47
CA GLN A 262 2.83 7.66 19.29
C GLN A 262 3.19 9.13 19.54
N THR A 263 4.48 9.37 19.76
CA THR A 263 5.00 10.74 19.89
C THR A 263 5.04 11.43 18.53
N VAL A 264 5.02 12.77 18.54
CA VAL A 264 5.17 13.56 17.31
C VAL A 264 6.48 13.25 16.59
N ASN A 265 7.57 12.98 17.31
CA ASN A 265 8.86 12.64 16.70
C ASN A 265 8.83 11.29 15.99
N GLU A 266 8.21 10.27 16.60
CA GLU A 266 8.02 8.98 15.95
C GLU A 266 7.15 9.14 14.70
N TRP A 267 6.10 9.94 14.77
CA TRP A 267 5.22 10.17 13.64
C TRP A 267 5.87 10.92 12.47
N LEU A 268 6.56 12.03 12.76
CA LEU A 268 7.20 12.83 11.71
C LEU A 268 8.46 12.16 11.17
N TYR A 269 9.39 11.79 12.07
CA TYR A 269 10.76 11.43 11.67
C TYR A 269 11.03 9.93 11.68
N GLY A 270 10.07 9.12 12.11
CA GLY A 270 10.07 7.71 11.79
C GLY A 270 9.56 6.80 12.90
N TRP A 271 8.73 5.83 12.52
CA TRP A 271 8.29 4.74 13.38
C TRP A 271 8.44 3.42 12.66
N ARG A 272 8.57 2.36 13.46
CA ARG A 272 8.58 0.99 12.95
C ARG A 272 7.19 0.37 13.09
N ASP A 273 6.74 -0.25 12.03
CA ASP A 273 5.51 -1.03 11.98
C ASP A 273 5.86 -2.53 11.78
N PRO A 274 5.54 -3.41 12.74
CA PRO A 274 5.84 -4.84 12.66
C PRO A 274 5.18 -5.55 11.46
N VAL A 275 3.97 -5.12 11.06
CA VAL A 275 3.28 -5.66 9.89
C VAL A 275 4.05 -5.32 8.62
N SER A 276 4.46 -4.06 8.46
CA SER A 276 5.30 -3.62 7.35
C SER A 276 6.65 -4.35 7.32
N ALA A 277 7.24 -4.66 8.48
CA ALA A 277 8.46 -5.45 8.55
C ALA A 277 8.25 -6.91 8.10
N PHE A 278 7.12 -7.52 8.45
CA PHE A 278 6.72 -8.85 7.98
C PHE A 278 6.53 -8.86 6.46
N VAL A 279 5.79 -7.89 5.91
CA VAL A 279 5.58 -7.76 4.46
C VAL A 279 6.90 -7.53 3.72
N ALA A 280 7.84 -6.78 4.30
CA ALA A 280 9.17 -6.56 3.74
C ALA A 280 10.09 -7.80 3.84
N GLY A 281 9.76 -8.78 4.68
CA GLY A 281 10.40 -10.11 4.67
C GLY A 281 10.54 -10.76 6.04
N ASP A 282 11.01 -10.03 7.07
CA ASP A 282 11.26 -10.61 8.40
C ASP A 282 10.93 -9.60 9.50
N ILE A 283 9.91 -9.92 10.28
CA ILE A 283 9.45 -9.13 11.41
C ILE A 283 10.51 -8.96 12.51
N THR A 284 11.48 -9.87 12.62
CA THR A 284 12.57 -9.79 13.61
C THR A 284 13.73 -8.92 13.14
N ASN A 285 13.79 -8.60 11.84
CA ASN A 285 14.80 -7.73 11.28
C ASN A 285 14.46 -6.26 11.59
N MET A 286 15.23 -5.66 12.49
CA MET A 286 15.05 -4.28 12.94
C MET A 286 15.37 -3.21 11.89
N SER A 287 15.93 -3.58 10.73
CA SER A 287 16.13 -2.66 9.61
C SER A 287 14.91 -2.53 8.69
N LEU A 288 13.89 -3.38 8.86
CA LEU A 288 12.67 -3.40 8.05
C LEU A 288 11.48 -2.76 8.77
N GLY A 289 10.48 -2.35 7.97
CA GLY A 289 9.19 -1.85 8.44
C GLY A 289 9.20 -0.41 8.95
N TRP A 290 10.14 0.42 8.50
CA TRP A 290 10.22 1.83 8.89
C TRP A 290 9.48 2.72 7.90
N THR A 291 8.73 3.68 8.42
CA THR A 291 8.02 4.72 7.66
C THR A 291 8.19 6.07 8.32
N LYS A 292 7.98 7.17 7.58
CA LYS A 292 8.20 8.57 7.98
C LYS A 292 7.26 9.51 7.22
N LEU A 293 6.99 10.68 7.78
CA LEU A 293 6.31 11.78 7.08
C LEU A 293 7.30 12.87 6.64
N GLU A 294 8.35 13.09 7.42
CA GLU A 294 9.40 14.08 7.19
C GLU A 294 10.75 13.42 7.00
N THR A 295 11.61 14.02 6.18
CA THR A 295 12.90 13.43 5.83
C THR A 295 14.01 13.87 6.77
N ASN A 296 14.73 12.88 7.30
CA ASN A 296 16.02 13.04 7.97
C ASN A 296 16.98 11.94 7.46
N GLN A 297 18.28 12.03 7.72
CA GLN A 297 19.25 11.02 7.25
C GLN A 297 18.94 9.61 7.77
N THR A 298 18.41 9.51 8.99
CA THR A 298 18.03 8.25 9.64
C THR A 298 16.65 8.36 10.30
N TYR A 299 15.96 7.23 10.43
CA TYR A 299 14.69 7.17 11.15
C TYR A 299 14.87 7.47 12.64
N TYR A 300 13.96 8.21 13.24
CA TYR A 300 14.00 8.56 14.65
C TYR A 300 14.02 7.30 15.54
N GLY A 301 14.93 7.28 16.53
CA GLY A 301 15.04 6.15 17.47
C GLY A 301 15.56 4.82 16.87
N SER A 302 15.86 4.76 15.56
CA SER A 302 16.23 3.51 14.87
C SER A 302 17.64 2.98 15.15
N GLY A 303 18.48 3.77 15.81
CA GLY A 303 19.89 3.42 16.00
C GLY A 303 20.75 3.54 14.72
N GLY A 304 20.26 4.24 13.70
CA GLY A 304 21.04 4.58 12.50
C GLY A 304 20.52 3.97 11.18
N VAL A 305 19.29 3.49 11.14
CA VAL A 305 18.68 3.00 9.89
C VAL A 305 18.46 4.19 8.96
N SER A 306 19.12 4.17 7.79
CA SER A 306 19.04 5.24 6.79
C SER A 306 17.65 5.34 6.19
N THR A 307 17.21 6.56 5.88
CA THR A 307 15.94 6.78 5.16
C THR A 307 16.10 6.79 3.63
N GLY A 308 17.28 6.38 3.13
CA GLY A 308 17.62 6.40 1.71
C GLY A 308 18.42 7.64 1.29
N PRO A 309 18.75 7.76 -0.01
CA PRO A 309 19.38 8.95 -0.55
C PRO A 309 18.44 10.16 -0.47
N ALA A 310 19.03 11.36 -0.43
CA ALA A 310 18.26 12.59 -0.55
C ALA A 310 17.74 12.74 -1.99
N THR A 311 16.53 13.26 -2.13
CA THR A 311 15.95 13.62 -3.43
C THR A 311 16.81 14.68 -4.12
N THR A 312 17.00 14.51 -5.42
CA THR A 312 17.79 15.38 -6.27
C THR A 312 16.90 16.07 -7.29
N TYR A 313 17.01 17.39 -7.39
CA TYR A 313 16.25 18.20 -8.35
C TYR A 313 17.19 18.77 -9.42
N THR A 314 16.80 18.66 -10.68
CA THR A 314 17.44 19.38 -11.78
C THR A 314 16.58 20.56 -12.17
N ILE A 315 17.09 21.77 -11.99
CA ILE A 315 16.36 23.02 -12.23
C ILE A 315 17.00 23.76 -13.40
N CYS A 316 16.19 24.31 -14.29
CA CYS A 316 16.65 25.11 -15.41
C CYS A 316 17.17 26.48 -14.92
N THR A 317 18.40 26.83 -15.31
CA THR A 317 19.01 28.11 -14.91
C THR A 317 18.53 29.30 -15.73
N GLY A 318 17.75 29.07 -16.79
CA GLY A 318 17.37 30.08 -17.78
C GLY A 318 18.46 30.42 -18.81
N HIS A 319 19.60 29.71 -18.80
CA HIS A 319 20.63 29.88 -19.84
C HIS A 319 20.27 29.13 -21.13
N ASN A 320 19.56 28.01 -21.02
CA ASN A 320 19.05 27.28 -22.16
C ASN A 320 17.71 27.90 -22.60
N SER A 321 17.49 28.04 -23.90
CA SER A 321 16.23 28.54 -24.47
C SER A 321 15.11 27.50 -24.49
N ASP A 322 15.44 26.23 -24.24
CA ASP A 322 14.49 25.12 -24.31
C ASP A 322 13.74 24.87 -22.99
N CYS A 323 14.03 25.64 -21.95
CA CYS A 323 13.37 25.57 -20.65
C CYS A 323 13.31 26.94 -19.97
N ASP A 324 12.38 27.09 -19.05
CA ASP A 324 12.13 28.35 -18.38
C ASP A 324 12.99 28.48 -17.11
N LYS A 325 13.37 29.72 -16.78
CA LYS A 325 14.22 29.97 -15.61
C LYS A 325 13.49 29.51 -14.34
N GLY A 326 14.14 28.65 -13.57
CA GLY A 326 13.58 28.13 -12.33
C GLY A 326 12.68 26.91 -12.54
N GLU A 327 12.40 26.48 -13.77
CA GLU A 327 11.59 25.30 -14.05
C GLU A 327 12.27 24.02 -13.50
N THR A 328 11.50 23.16 -12.82
CA THR A 328 11.99 21.83 -12.41
C THR A 328 11.91 20.86 -13.59
N LEU A 329 13.06 20.38 -14.04
CA LEU A 329 13.17 19.46 -15.16
C LEU A 329 13.10 18.00 -14.74
N LEU A 330 13.74 17.66 -13.61
CA LEU A 330 13.84 16.28 -13.14
C LEU A 330 13.81 16.21 -11.60
N GLU A 331 13.09 15.25 -11.05
CA GLU A 331 13.18 14.74 -9.68
C GLU A 331 13.77 13.32 -9.74
N ASP A 332 14.92 13.10 -9.08
CA ASP A 332 15.62 11.81 -9.05
C ASP A 332 15.87 11.18 -10.43
N GLY A 333 16.11 12.05 -11.42
CA GLY A 333 16.40 11.68 -12.81
C GLY A 333 15.18 11.40 -13.68
N SER A 334 13.97 11.64 -13.18
CA SER A 334 12.70 11.50 -13.90
C SER A 334 12.00 12.85 -14.04
N ASN A 335 11.37 13.12 -15.18
CA ASN A 335 10.45 14.27 -15.31
C ASN A 335 9.00 13.90 -14.92
N GLU A 336 8.73 12.65 -14.57
CA GLU A 336 7.44 12.19 -14.09
C GLU A 336 7.42 12.16 -12.56
N LEU A 337 6.27 12.54 -11.97
CA LEU A 337 6.03 12.43 -10.54
C LEU A 337 6.13 10.95 -10.12
N SER A 338 6.90 10.67 -9.06
CA SER A 338 7.36 9.30 -8.78
C SER A 338 6.28 8.23 -8.52
N TRP A 339 5.03 8.63 -8.29
CA TRP A 339 3.87 7.77 -8.07
C TRP A 339 2.73 8.01 -9.09
N HIS A 340 2.92 8.95 -10.02
CA HIS A 340 2.13 9.17 -11.23
C HIS A 340 3.08 9.04 -12.44
N SER A 341 3.72 7.88 -12.55
CA SER A 341 4.72 7.58 -13.58
C SER A 341 4.18 6.59 -14.61
N THR A 342 4.82 6.51 -15.77
CA THR A 342 4.52 5.51 -16.80
C THR A 342 4.55 4.09 -16.24
N GLN A 343 5.48 3.81 -15.31
CA GLN A 343 5.54 2.52 -14.63
C GLN A 343 4.30 2.27 -13.76
N MET A 344 3.85 3.26 -12.98
CA MET A 344 2.64 3.13 -12.17
C MET A 344 1.40 2.96 -13.03
N MET A 345 1.30 3.73 -14.13
CA MET A 345 0.21 3.62 -15.09
C MET A 345 0.11 2.21 -15.68
N MET A 346 1.23 1.61 -16.11
CA MET A 346 1.22 0.23 -16.61
C MET A 346 0.84 -0.78 -15.52
N ALA A 347 1.37 -0.62 -14.31
CA ALA A 347 1.12 -1.53 -13.19
C ALA A 347 -0.33 -1.52 -12.69
N THR A 348 -1.03 -0.40 -12.87
CA THR A 348 -2.42 -0.18 -12.43
C THR A 348 -3.42 -0.19 -13.58
N PHE A 349 -3.02 -0.65 -14.78
CA PHE A 349 -3.86 -0.68 -15.98
C PHE A 349 -4.45 0.69 -16.37
N GLY A 350 -3.72 1.77 -16.09
CA GLY A 350 -4.14 3.14 -16.39
C GLY A 350 -5.04 3.78 -15.35
N LEU A 351 -5.34 3.10 -14.24
CA LEU A 351 -6.13 3.68 -13.14
C LEU A 351 -5.41 4.83 -12.44
N VAL A 352 -4.07 4.77 -12.36
CA VAL A 352 -3.23 5.88 -11.92
C VAL A 352 -2.49 6.44 -13.13
N GLY A 353 -2.84 7.66 -13.55
CA GLY A 353 -2.28 8.31 -14.73
C GLY A 353 -0.85 8.82 -14.55
N VAL A 354 -0.27 9.36 -15.63
CA VAL A 354 1.06 10.01 -15.60
C VAL A 354 0.91 11.50 -15.35
N GLU A 355 1.78 12.07 -14.52
CA GLU A 355 1.92 13.50 -14.26
C GLU A 355 3.38 13.90 -14.39
N THR A 356 3.63 15.05 -15.04
CA THR A 356 4.98 15.55 -15.33
C THR A 356 5.31 16.78 -14.50
N LEU A 357 6.60 16.98 -14.26
CA LEU A 357 7.18 18.16 -13.59
C LEU A 357 7.41 19.34 -14.54
N ASP A 358 7.25 19.12 -15.85
CA ASP A 358 7.34 20.16 -16.87
C ASP A 358 6.53 21.41 -16.44
N GLN A 359 7.09 22.60 -16.64
CA GLN A 359 6.50 23.90 -16.25
C GLN A 359 6.31 24.13 -14.74
N THR A 360 6.75 23.22 -13.87
CA THR A 360 6.65 23.47 -12.42
C THR A 360 7.67 24.50 -11.96
N THR A 361 7.18 25.52 -11.26
CA THR A 361 8.02 26.59 -10.72
C THR A 361 8.93 26.08 -9.60
N GLY A 362 10.22 26.37 -9.71
CA GLY A 362 11.22 26.23 -8.65
C GLY A 362 11.55 27.57 -7.97
N GLY A 363 10.66 28.58 -8.10
CA GLY A 363 10.81 29.88 -7.45
C GLY A 363 10.64 31.10 -8.36
N PHE A 364 10.36 30.91 -9.65
CA PHE A 364 10.06 31.98 -10.60
C PHE A 364 8.76 31.68 -11.34
N LEU A 365 7.91 32.68 -11.50
CA LEU A 365 6.69 32.60 -12.31
C LEU A 365 6.89 33.34 -13.63
N LEU A 366 6.34 32.77 -14.70
CA LEU A 366 6.30 33.35 -16.03
C LEU A 366 5.11 34.28 -16.18
N ALA A 367 5.29 35.33 -16.97
CA ALA A 367 4.23 36.29 -17.26
C ALA A 367 3.15 35.75 -18.23
N ASP A 368 3.29 34.51 -18.74
CA ASP A 368 2.36 33.92 -19.71
C ASP A 368 1.25 33.07 -19.08
N GLY A 369 1.31 32.84 -17.76
CA GLY A 369 0.30 32.11 -17.00
C GLY A 369 0.25 30.60 -17.27
N THR A 370 1.37 30.02 -17.71
CA THR A 370 1.48 28.57 -17.92
C THR A 370 2.12 27.81 -16.75
N ASP A 371 2.53 28.50 -15.69
CA ASP A 371 3.23 27.89 -14.57
C ASP A 371 2.38 26.86 -13.81
N LEU A 372 3.06 25.77 -13.45
CA LEU A 372 2.57 24.76 -12.51
C LEU A 372 3.32 24.90 -11.19
N VAL A 373 2.82 24.29 -10.13
CA VAL A 373 3.54 24.13 -8.87
C VAL A 373 3.43 22.70 -8.38
N ASP A 374 4.56 22.17 -7.90
CA ASP A 374 4.59 20.90 -7.18
C ASP A 374 4.26 21.12 -5.69
N ALA A 375 3.11 20.61 -5.26
CA ALA A 375 2.65 20.65 -3.89
C ALA A 375 3.35 19.58 -3.02
N GLY A 376 4.67 19.65 -2.92
CA GLY A 376 5.49 18.76 -2.08
C GLY A 376 5.50 17.30 -2.54
N GLY A 377 5.36 17.06 -3.84
CA GLY A 377 5.28 15.75 -4.48
C GLY A 377 3.93 15.06 -4.33
N TYR A 378 2.89 15.74 -3.81
CA TYR A 378 1.54 15.19 -3.65
C TYR A 378 0.57 15.58 -4.76
N ALA A 379 0.88 16.63 -5.53
CA ALA A 379 0.08 17.04 -6.66
C ALA A 379 0.85 18.06 -7.50
N ILE A 380 0.61 18.03 -8.80
CA ILE A 380 0.99 19.10 -9.71
C ILE A 380 -0.28 19.90 -10.02
N THR A 381 -0.25 21.21 -9.80
CA THR A 381 -1.44 22.07 -9.98
C THR A 381 -1.10 23.39 -10.66
N ASN A 382 -2.09 23.97 -11.35
CA ASN A 382 -1.91 25.20 -12.12
C ASN A 382 -1.82 26.41 -11.18
N VAL A 383 -0.91 27.33 -11.50
CA VAL A 383 -0.82 28.63 -10.85
C VAL A 383 -1.74 29.63 -11.54
N THR A 384 -2.51 30.39 -10.76
CA THR A 384 -3.39 31.45 -11.27
C THR A 384 -3.08 32.76 -10.58
N CYS A 385 -2.65 33.76 -11.34
CA CYS A 385 -2.42 35.12 -10.84
C CYS A 385 -3.66 35.99 -11.03
N SER A 386 -4.17 36.58 -9.93
CA SER A 386 -5.49 37.24 -9.92
C SER A 386 -5.51 38.63 -9.27
N GLY A 387 -4.35 39.23 -9.06
CA GLY A 387 -4.22 40.56 -8.49
C GLY A 387 -2.78 41.02 -8.46
N THR A 388 -2.59 42.22 -7.90
CA THR A 388 -1.27 42.80 -7.67
C THR A 388 -1.27 43.46 -6.30
N SER A 389 -0.18 43.33 -5.57
CA SER A 389 0.01 43.97 -4.27
C SER A 389 1.44 44.50 -4.12
N GLU A 390 1.82 44.86 -2.89
CA GLU A 390 3.18 45.27 -2.55
C GLU A 390 3.66 44.46 -1.35
N VAL A 391 4.87 43.91 -1.46
CA VAL A 391 5.59 43.27 -0.35
C VAL A 391 6.84 44.10 -0.09
N LYS A 392 6.89 44.79 1.05
CA LYS A 392 8.02 45.67 1.43
C LYS A 392 8.39 46.68 0.33
N ASN A 393 7.38 47.39 -0.19
CA ASN A 393 7.47 48.35 -1.30
C ASN A 393 7.86 47.74 -2.67
N ILE A 394 7.97 46.42 -2.79
CA ILE A 394 8.22 45.73 -4.05
C ILE A 394 6.87 45.36 -4.67
N PRO A 395 6.55 45.84 -5.90
CA PRO A 395 5.34 45.44 -6.61
C PRO A 395 5.36 43.94 -6.93
N VAL A 396 4.27 43.24 -6.59
CA VAL A 396 4.12 41.80 -6.82
C VAL A 396 2.81 41.46 -7.52
N ASP A 397 2.81 40.34 -8.23
CA ASP A 397 1.62 39.64 -8.70
C ASP A 397 1.17 38.63 -7.63
N ASP A 398 -0.10 38.68 -7.27
CA ASP A 398 -0.71 37.77 -6.29
C ASP A 398 -1.25 36.54 -7.03
N CYS A 399 -0.60 35.41 -6.79
CA CYS A 399 -0.88 34.14 -7.44
C CYS A 399 -1.30 33.07 -6.42
N SER A 400 -2.13 32.13 -6.86
CA SER A 400 -2.55 31.01 -6.04
C SER A 400 -2.61 29.71 -6.82
N ALA A 401 -2.54 28.61 -6.10
CA ALA A 401 -2.77 27.27 -6.63
C ALA A 401 -3.47 26.43 -5.56
N SER A 402 -4.36 25.53 -5.97
CA SER A 402 -5.08 24.68 -5.04
C SER A 402 -5.33 23.28 -5.58
N VAL A 403 -5.60 22.35 -4.67
CA VAL A 403 -5.94 20.97 -4.98
C VAL A 403 -7.19 20.60 -4.19
N ASP A 404 -8.25 20.22 -4.91
CA ASP A 404 -9.48 19.72 -4.29
C ASP A 404 -9.24 18.32 -3.70
N PRO A 405 -9.28 18.17 -2.36
CA PRO A 405 -9.03 16.89 -1.73
C PRO A 405 -10.03 15.81 -2.12
N THR A 406 -11.25 16.13 -2.57
CA THR A 406 -12.23 15.11 -3.00
C THR A 406 -11.81 14.38 -4.28
N THR A 407 -10.83 14.92 -5.00
CA THR A 407 -10.37 14.40 -6.30
C THR A 407 -8.95 13.86 -6.27
N ARG A 408 -8.25 13.95 -5.12
CA ARG A 408 -6.83 13.61 -5.02
C ARG A 408 -6.55 12.51 -3.98
N PRO A 409 -6.89 11.24 -4.26
CA PRO A 409 -6.44 10.13 -3.44
C PRO A 409 -4.92 9.94 -3.60
N ILE A 410 -4.23 9.71 -2.50
CA ILE A 410 -2.77 9.51 -2.47
C ILE A 410 -2.38 8.06 -2.14
N THR A 411 -3.31 7.12 -2.32
CA THR A 411 -3.11 5.68 -2.09
C THR A 411 -1.85 5.14 -2.79
N ALA A 412 -1.69 5.44 -4.08
CA ALA A 412 -0.53 5.03 -4.86
C ALA A 412 0.80 5.65 -4.37
N LYS A 413 0.75 6.86 -3.78
CA LYS A 413 1.94 7.47 -3.15
C LYS A 413 2.34 6.75 -1.88
N LEU A 414 1.36 6.32 -1.08
CA LEU A 414 1.58 5.70 0.23
C LEU A 414 1.98 4.22 0.13
N ILE A 415 1.39 3.47 -0.82
CA ILE A 415 1.68 2.05 -1.00
C ILE A 415 2.92 1.87 -1.91
N LYS A 416 2.91 2.51 -3.08
CA LYS A 416 3.96 2.51 -4.10
C LYS A 416 4.53 1.11 -4.40
N SER A 417 3.64 0.11 -4.49
CA SER A 417 4.00 -1.29 -4.74
C SER A 417 4.25 -1.59 -6.23
N PHE A 418 3.79 -0.71 -7.11
CA PHE A 418 3.69 -0.91 -8.56
C PHE A 418 2.87 -2.16 -8.90
N THR A 419 1.67 -2.25 -8.31
CA THR A 419 0.66 -3.27 -8.60
C THR A 419 -0.73 -2.66 -8.61
N LEU A 420 -1.76 -3.45 -8.95
CA LEU A 420 -3.16 -3.02 -8.88
C LEU A 420 -3.56 -2.45 -7.50
N VAL A 421 -2.91 -2.91 -6.42
CA VAL A 421 -3.20 -2.45 -5.05
C VAL A 421 -3.01 -0.94 -4.89
N ASP A 422 -2.11 -0.32 -5.65
CA ASP A 422 -1.88 1.13 -5.62
C ASP A 422 -3.10 1.95 -6.10
N ALA A 423 -4.01 1.33 -6.84
CA ALA A 423 -5.25 1.94 -7.30
C ALA A 423 -6.47 1.61 -6.41
N ILE A 424 -6.31 0.80 -5.35
CA ILE A 424 -7.42 0.42 -4.46
C ILE A 424 -7.63 1.49 -3.39
N VAL A 425 -8.12 2.65 -3.82
CA VAL A 425 -8.44 3.79 -2.94
C VAL A 425 -9.35 3.39 -1.77
N PRO A 426 -10.41 2.57 -1.93
CA PRO A 426 -11.25 2.15 -0.82
C PRO A 426 -10.51 1.48 0.35
N ALA A 427 -9.40 0.78 0.06
CA ALA A 427 -8.60 0.06 1.05
C ALA A 427 -7.68 0.99 1.86
N LEU A 428 -7.15 2.04 1.24
CA LEU A 428 -6.35 3.08 1.90
C LEU A 428 -6.80 4.47 1.43
N PRO A 429 -7.90 5.00 1.99
CA PRO A 429 -8.60 6.15 1.42
C PRO A 429 -8.07 7.47 1.99
N VAL A 430 -6.79 7.73 1.76
CA VAL A 430 -6.14 8.97 2.17
C VAL A 430 -6.14 9.93 1.01
N TYR A 431 -6.57 11.17 1.27
CA TYR A 431 -6.71 12.24 0.29
C TYR A 431 -5.86 13.45 0.66
N PHE A 432 -5.43 14.20 -0.34
CA PHE A 432 -4.58 15.39 -0.17
C PHE A 432 -5.27 16.64 -0.73
N GLY A 433 -5.37 17.68 0.08
CA GLY A 433 -5.78 19.01 -0.35
C GLY A 433 -4.73 20.03 0.01
N THR A 434 -4.60 21.08 -0.80
CA THR A 434 -3.71 22.19 -0.48
C THR A 434 -4.25 23.51 -1.02
N GLU A 435 -3.92 24.58 -0.31
CA GLU A 435 -4.07 25.96 -0.75
C GLU A 435 -2.70 26.61 -0.67
N ILE A 436 -2.23 27.17 -1.79
CA ILE A 436 -0.92 27.79 -1.94
C ILE A 436 -1.13 29.23 -2.42
N ASN A 437 -0.50 30.18 -1.73
CA ASN A 437 -0.44 31.58 -2.11
C ASN A 437 1.01 31.95 -2.39
N MET A 438 1.24 32.71 -3.47
CA MET A 438 2.55 33.14 -3.93
C MET A 438 2.48 34.60 -4.36
N GLN A 439 3.52 35.36 -4.02
CA GLN A 439 3.67 36.75 -4.36
C GLN A 439 4.97 36.91 -5.14
N ALA A 440 4.83 37.07 -6.46
CA ALA A 440 5.96 37.12 -7.39
C ALA A 440 6.27 38.55 -7.83
N GLU A 441 7.52 38.97 -7.78
CA GLU A 441 7.94 40.31 -8.22
C GLU A 441 7.68 40.50 -9.73
N GLN A 442 7.03 41.61 -10.08
CA GLN A 442 6.40 41.81 -11.40
C GLN A 442 7.36 41.79 -12.60
N LEU A 443 8.63 42.16 -12.43
CA LEU A 443 9.59 42.15 -13.53
C LEU A 443 10.33 40.83 -13.69
N SER A 444 10.84 40.30 -12.59
CA SER A 444 11.72 39.13 -12.59
C SER A 444 10.96 37.81 -12.48
N GLY A 445 9.70 37.87 -12.03
CA GLY A 445 8.88 36.71 -11.71
C GLY A 445 9.30 35.98 -10.42
N LEU A 446 10.30 36.49 -9.69
CA LEU A 446 10.81 35.84 -8.48
C LEU A 446 9.73 35.82 -7.39
N ILE A 447 9.43 34.64 -6.84
CA ILE A 447 8.54 34.51 -5.69
C ILE A 447 9.28 35.02 -4.44
N ILE A 448 8.81 36.12 -3.87
CA ILE A 448 9.45 36.77 -2.71
C ILE A 448 8.65 36.60 -1.41
N ALA A 449 7.41 36.16 -1.50
CA ALA A 449 6.60 35.80 -0.34
C ALA A 449 5.54 34.77 -0.72
N GLY A 450 5.06 34.02 0.26
CA GLY A 450 4.01 33.04 0.07
C GLY A 450 3.74 32.19 1.30
N ASP A 451 2.62 31.50 1.25
CA ASP A 451 2.20 30.55 2.27
C ASP A 451 1.48 29.35 1.65
N SER A 452 1.51 28.23 2.35
CA SER A 452 0.75 27.05 1.96
C SER A 452 0.13 26.37 3.17
N THR A 453 -1.07 25.84 2.96
CA THR A 453 -1.78 24.99 3.92
C THR A 453 -2.13 23.68 3.24
N SER A 454 -1.33 22.66 3.50
CA SER A 454 -1.53 21.30 2.99
C SER A 454 -2.21 20.44 4.04
N THR A 455 -3.33 19.81 3.69
CA THR A 455 -4.15 19.00 4.61
C THR A 455 -4.34 17.60 4.06
N PHE A 456 -4.12 16.62 4.92
CA PHE A 456 -4.37 15.21 4.66
C PHE A 456 -5.70 14.82 5.28
N TYR A 457 -6.50 14.12 4.49
CA TYR A 457 -7.84 13.70 4.86
C TYR A 457 -7.95 12.18 4.83
N LEU A 458 -8.78 11.66 5.71
CA LEU A 458 -9.22 10.27 5.69
C LEU A 458 -10.69 10.22 5.30
N ASP A 459 -11.05 9.44 4.30
CA ASP A 459 -12.46 9.13 4.03
C ASP A 459 -13.01 8.18 5.10
N THR A 460 -14.09 8.61 5.74
CA THR A 460 -14.69 7.92 6.88
C THR A 460 -15.87 7.02 6.52
N ARG A 461 -16.29 6.98 5.25
CA ARG A 461 -17.34 6.07 4.74
C ARG A 461 -16.96 4.59 4.96
N GLY A 462 -17.90 3.65 4.83
CA GLY A 462 -17.57 2.22 4.84
C GLY A 462 -16.69 1.85 3.64
N PRO A 463 -15.80 0.85 3.72
CA PRO A 463 -14.89 0.51 2.63
C PRO A 463 -15.62 0.23 1.30
N TYR A 464 -16.79 -0.42 1.34
CA TYR A 464 -17.60 -0.70 0.14
C TYR A 464 -18.39 0.50 -0.39
N ASP A 465 -18.43 1.62 0.35
CA ASP A 465 -19.08 2.87 -0.05
C ASP A 465 -18.09 3.88 -0.66
N ARG A 466 -16.82 3.51 -0.83
CA ARG A 466 -15.72 4.39 -1.29
C ARG A 466 -15.33 4.15 -2.76
N SER A 467 -16.14 3.44 -3.52
CA SER A 467 -15.88 3.17 -4.94
C SER A 467 -15.95 4.44 -5.80
N ASP A 468 -16.62 5.48 -5.31
CA ASP A 468 -16.73 6.79 -5.93
C ASP A 468 -16.04 7.91 -5.13
N ALA A 469 -15.89 9.06 -5.77
CA ALA A 469 -15.27 10.23 -5.16
C ALA A 469 -16.08 10.70 -3.92
N PRO A 470 -15.42 10.99 -2.79
CA PRO A 470 -16.08 11.44 -1.57
C PRO A 470 -16.64 12.86 -1.71
N GLN A 471 -17.59 13.19 -0.84
CA GLN A 471 -17.92 14.59 -0.56
C GLN A 471 -17.02 15.13 0.55
N MET A 472 -16.88 16.46 0.66
CA MET A 472 -16.12 17.07 1.76
C MET A 472 -16.64 16.70 3.15
N SER A 473 -17.92 16.35 3.29
CA SER A 473 -18.50 15.86 4.56
C SER A 473 -18.02 14.48 4.96
N ASP A 474 -17.51 13.69 4.01
CA ASP A 474 -17.02 12.33 4.22
C ASP A 474 -15.54 12.33 4.65
N LEU A 475 -14.84 13.43 4.36
CA LEU A 475 -13.42 13.63 4.59
C LEU A 475 -13.15 14.24 5.98
N GLN A 476 -12.42 13.50 6.81
CA GLN A 476 -11.95 13.95 8.11
C GLN A 476 -10.48 14.41 8.00
N PRO A 477 -10.14 15.67 8.32
CA PRO A 477 -8.75 16.10 8.37
C PRO A 477 -8.02 15.37 9.50
N VAL A 478 -6.86 14.80 9.18
CA VAL A 478 -6.02 14.03 10.12
C VAL A 478 -4.68 14.70 10.41
N PHE A 479 -4.14 15.43 9.44
CA PHE A 479 -2.85 16.12 9.55
C PHE A 479 -2.84 17.35 8.67
N GLN A 480 -2.18 18.42 9.12
CA GLN A 480 -2.04 19.66 8.39
C GLN A 480 -0.63 20.21 8.54
N ILE A 481 -0.06 20.68 7.43
CA ILE A 481 1.21 21.38 7.35
C ILE A 481 0.91 22.81 6.92
N VAL A 482 1.36 23.78 7.71
CA VAL A 482 1.30 25.20 7.36
C VAL A 482 2.73 25.70 7.20
N GLN A 483 3.03 26.27 6.04
CA GLN A 483 4.32 26.88 5.74
C GLN A 483 4.11 28.32 5.29
N SER A 484 5.03 29.19 5.65
CA SER A 484 5.04 30.58 5.19
C SER A 484 6.47 31.06 5.05
N SER A 485 6.74 31.83 4.01
CA SER A 485 8.03 32.46 3.77
C SER A 485 7.82 33.86 3.23
N GLU A 486 8.69 34.78 3.63
CA GLU A 486 8.72 36.15 3.14
C GLU A 486 10.19 36.58 3.08
N ILE A 487 10.55 37.32 2.04
CA ILE A 487 11.86 37.93 1.86
C ILE A 487 12.28 38.71 3.12
N ALA A 488 13.54 38.62 3.53
CA ALA A 488 14.03 39.36 4.70
C ALA A 488 14.07 40.88 4.42
N ASP A 489 14.04 41.70 5.47
CA ASP A 489 14.03 43.17 5.33
C ASP A 489 15.24 43.68 4.55
N ASP A 490 16.45 43.24 4.93
CA ASP A 490 17.69 43.67 4.27
C ASP A 490 17.72 43.26 2.78
N ASP A 491 17.28 42.03 2.45
CA ASP A 491 17.22 41.53 1.07
C ASP A 491 16.17 42.30 0.23
N ALA A 492 15.07 42.71 0.87
CA ALA A 492 14.02 43.48 0.23
C ALA A 492 14.48 44.92 -0.07
N GLU A 493 15.19 45.57 0.85
CA GLU A 493 15.78 46.90 0.61
C GLU A 493 16.78 46.88 -0.55
N ASP A 494 17.65 45.87 -0.59
CA ASP A 494 18.61 45.67 -1.68
C ASP A 494 17.90 45.44 -3.02
N MET A 495 16.81 44.66 -3.03
CA MET A 495 15.99 44.40 -4.22
C MET A 495 15.22 45.65 -4.67
N GLU A 496 14.59 46.38 -3.75
CA GLU A 496 13.89 47.63 -4.03
C GLU A 496 14.85 48.63 -4.68
N SER A 497 16.06 48.82 -4.12
CA SER A 497 17.08 49.69 -4.71
C SER A 497 17.49 49.20 -6.11
N SER A 498 17.75 47.91 -6.26
CA SER A 498 18.33 47.36 -7.49
C SER A 498 17.34 47.25 -8.64
N ILE A 499 16.05 47.04 -8.35
CA ILE A 499 15.02 46.75 -9.36
C ILE A 499 13.96 47.85 -9.40
N VAL A 500 13.32 48.16 -8.28
CA VAL A 500 12.16 49.06 -8.24
C VAL A 500 12.59 50.51 -8.44
N GLN A 501 13.58 50.98 -7.68
CA GLN A 501 14.08 52.35 -7.75
C GLN A 501 14.63 52.67 -9.13
N ASN A 502 15.34 51.74 -9.75
CA ASN A 502 15.95 51.90 -11.07
C ASN A 502 14.93 52.05 -12.22
N GLN A 503 13.65 51.73 -11.99
CA GLN A 503 12.57 51.97 -12.96
C GLN A 503 12.00 53.40 -12.89
N ASN A 504 12.34 54.18 -11.86
CA ASN A 504 11.79 55.52 -11.68
C ASN A 504 12.32 56.52 -12.72
N GLY A 505 11.49 56.92 -13.69
CA GLY A 505 11.96 57.71 -14.84
C GLY A 505 12.77 58.99 -14.54
N LEU A 506 12.45 59.73 -13.47
CA LEU A 506 13.16 60.97 -13.09
C LEU A 506 14.02 60.85 -11.81
N SER A 507 13.82 59.78 -11.04
CA SER A 507 14.48 59.56 -9.74
C SER A 507 15.20 58.22 -9.64
N TYR A 508 15.45 57.54 -10.76
CA TYR A 508 16.19 56.28 -10.77
C TYR A 508 17.56 56.38 -10.10
N TRP A 509 18.21 57.54 -10.19
CA TRP A 509 19.57 57.80 -9.69
C TRP A 509 19.64 58.14 -8.20
N THR A 510 18.53 58.22 -7.46
CA THR A 510 18.54 58.78 -6.10
C THR A 510 18.97 57.78 -5.01
N ASN A 511 19.14 56.51 -5.35
CA ASN A 511 19.67 55.45 -4.48
C ASN A 511 21.21 55.46 -4.38
N PHE A 512 21.91 56.03 -5.36
CA PHE A 512 23.39 56.13 -5.37
C PHE A 512 24.11 54.78 -5.23
N ASP A 513 23.55 53.74 -5.82
CA ASP A 513 24.08 52.37 -5.73
C ASP A 513 25.11 52.08 -6.84
N VAL A 514 25.10 52.85 -7.93
CA VAL A 514 26.08 52.73 -9.03
C VAL A 514 26.79 54.06 -9.35
N PRO A 515 28.04 54.03 -9.86
CA PRO A 515 28.78 55.26 -10.18
C PRO A 515 28.06 56.22 -11.15
N THR A 516 27.17 55.70 -11.99
CA THR A 516 26.36 56.48 -12.93
C THR A 516 25.35 57.40 -12.25
N ASP A 517 24.90 57.08 -11.03
CA ASP A 517 23.93 57.88 -10.29
C ASP A 517 24.48 59.23 -9.89
N TYR A 518 25.75 59.25 -9.47
CA TYR A 518 26.47 60.48 -9.17
C TYR A 518 26.63 61.35 -10.42
N ILE A 519 26.78 60.75 -11.60
CA ILE A 519 26.83 61.47 -12.87
C ILE A 519 25.46 62.07 -13.20
N ALA A 520 24.37 61.31 -13.00
CA ALA A 520 23.01 61.80 -13.21
C ALA A 520 22.65 62.98 -12.29
N LEU A 521 23.03 62.92 -11.01
CA LEU A 521 22.89 64.05 -10.08
C LEU A 521 23.64 65.30 -10.59
N LEU A 522 24.90 65.14 -11.04
CA LEU A 522 25.69 66.26 -11.55
C LEU A 522 25.08 66.87 -12.81
N LEU A 523 24.54 66.06 -13.71
CA LEU A 523 23.83 66.52 -14.91
C LEU A 523 22.53 67.25 -14.53
N TYR A 524 21.77 66.74 -13.57
CA TYR A 524 20.56 67.38 -13.07
C TYR A 524 20.85 68.75 -12.43
N LEU A 525 21.84 68.81 -11.55
CA LEU A 525 22.31 70.07 -10.95
C LEU A 525 22.83 71.05 -12.01
N GLY A 526 23.54 70.55 -13.02
CA GLY A 526 24.01 71.34 -14.16
C GLY A 526 22.85 71.93 -14.97
N ALA A 527 21.82 71.14 -15.26
CA ALA A 527 20.62 71.60 -15.96
C ALA A 527 19.87 72.68 -15.17
N VAL A 528 19.69 72.50 -13.86
CA VAL A 528 19.10 73.52 -12.98
C VAL A 528 19.93 74.81 -13.00
N ALA A 529 21.25 74.72 -12.91
CA ALA A 529 22.14 75.88 -12.99
C ALA A 529 21.99 76.63 -14.34
N CYS A 530 21.92 75.90 -15.46
CA CYS A 530 21.67 76.49 -16.77
C CYS A 530 20.31 77.20 -16.87
N LEU A 531 19.24 76.62 -16.30
CA LEU A 531 17.91 77.23 -16.27
C LEU A 531 17.88 78.51 -15.42
N VAL A 532 18.53 78.49 -14.25
CA VAL A 532 18.67 79.68 -13.39
C VAL A 532 19.44 80.78 -14.12
N LEU A 533 20.55 80.43 -14.78
CA LEU A 533 21.33 81.39 -15.58
C LEU A 533 20.51 81.95 -16.76
N ALA A 534 19.69 81.13 -17.42
CA ALA A 534 18.80 81.59 -18.49
C ALA A 534 17.70 82.53 -17.97
N ALA A 535 17.07 82.22 -16.84
CA ALA A 535 16.08 83.09 -16.20
C ALA A 535 16.68 84.42 -15.72
N MET A 536 17.90 84.39 -15.17
CA MET A 536 18.65 85.60 -14.81
C MET A 536 19.04 86.43 -16.04
N ALA A 537 19.31 85.80 -17.19
CA ALA A 537 19.57 86.49 -18.44
C ALA A 537 18.31 87.13 -19.01
N MET A 538 17.16 86.46 -18.95
CA MET A 538 15.86 87.00 -19.36
C MET A 538 15.40 88.18 -18.48
N ASN A 539 15.60 88.10 -17.16
CA ASN A 539 15.31 89.21 -16.25
C ASN A 539 16.23 90.43 -16.43
N LYS A 540 17.34 90.29 -17.17
CA LYS A 540 18.21 91.42 -17.54
C LYS A 540 17.81 92.11 -18.85
N GLU A 541 16.83 91.57 -19.59
CA GLU A 541 16.31 92.21 -20.80
C GLU A 541 15.09 93.13 -20.52
N ASP A 542 14.57 93.14 -19.28
CA ASP A 542 13.46 94.01 -18.83
C ASP A 542 13.92 95.20 -17.94
N GLU A 543 15.23 95.48 -17.84
CA GLU A 543 15.82 96.76 -17.37
C GLU A 543 16.44 97.52 -18.55
#